data_AF-A0A7X7Z7J0-F1
#
_entry.id   AF-A0A7X7Z7J0-F1
#
_cell.length_a   1.000
_cell.length_b   1.000
_cell.length_c   1.000
_cell.angle_alpha   90.00
_cell.angle_beta   90.00
_cell.angle_gamma   90.00
#
_symmetry.space_group_name_H-M   'P 1'
#
loop_
_entity.id
_entity.type
_entity.pdbx_description
1 polymer ?
#
loop_
_entity_poly.entity_id
_entity_poly.type
_entity_poly.pdbx_seq_one_letter_code
_entity_poly.pdbx_strand_id
1 'polypeptide(L)'
;MVLIINHGRHLNFWNDEKFVVLKDICELKKLQDEEYTVLLLDVDINDEGIIKELSCFFEEIIISLRVLAVITTKTSEKLREICSFHNIPLLEIE
;
A
#
# COMPACT_ATOMS: atom_id res chain seq x y z
N MET A 1 0.97 6.36 -10.65
CA MET A 1 -0.40 6.12 -10.19
C MET A 1 -0.48 6.09 -8.67
N VAL A 2 -1.70 6.10 -8.12
CA VAL A 2 -1.93 5.85 -6.69
C VAL A 2 -2.53 4.46 -6.52
N LEU A 3 -1.83 3.58 -5.81
CA LEU A 3 -2.36 2.28 -5.38
C LEU A 3 -3.02 2.46 -4.03
N ILE A 4 -4.28 2.08 -3.90
CA ILE A 4 -5.05 2.19 -2.68
C ILE A 4 -5.28 0.79 -2.11
N ILE A 5 -4.92 0.63 -0.84
CA ILE A 5 -5.28 -0.52 -0.03
C ILE A 5 -6.14 0.02 1.11
N ASN A 6 -7.34 -0.50 1.27
CA ASN A 6 -8.28 0.03 2.25
C ASN A 6 -9.03 -1.07 3.00
N HIS A 7 -9.40 -0.77 4.24
CA HIS A 7 -10.28 -1.63 5.02
C HIS A 7 -11.74 -1.14 4.92
N GLY A 8 -12.53 -1.78 4.05
CA GLY A 8 -14.00 -1.68 4.05
C GLY A 8 -14.61 -0.31 3.69
N ARG A 9 -13.81 0.66 3.25
CA ARG A 9 -14.31 1.97 2.81
C ARG A 9 -14.85 1.87 1.38
N HIS A 10 -16.11 2.28 1.16
CA HIS A 10 -16.60 2.52 -0.19
C HIS A 10 -16.01 3.84 -0.70
N LEU A 11 -15.09 3.76 -1.65
CA LEU A 11 -14.43 4.92 -2.22
C LEU A 11 -15.14 5.30 -3.52
N ASN A 12 -15.58 6.56 -3.60
CA ASN A 12 -16.12 7.14 -4.83
C ASN A 12 -15.03 8.03 -5.42
N PHE A 13 -14.37 7.54 -6.47
CA PHE A 13 -13.37 8.31 -7.19
C PHE A 13 -14.07 9.12 -8.28
N TRP A 14 -13.63 10.37 -8.44
CA TRP A 14 -14.15 11.27 -9.48
C TRP A 14 -13.19 11.33 -10.67
N ASN A 15 -12.22 10.40 -10.75
CA ASN A 15 -11.18 10.33 -11.79
C ASN A 15 -10.43 8.97 -11.75
N ASP A 16 -11.09 7.88 -12.14
CA ASP A 16 -10.67 6.49 -11.90
C ASP A 16 -9.33 6.10 -12.54
N GLU A 17 -8.90 6.77 -13.61
CA GLU A 17 -7.70 6.40 -14.38
C GLU A 17 -6.38 6.51 -13.59
N LYS A 18 -6.36 7.27 -12.48
CA LYS A 18 -5.14 7.48 -11.66
C LYS A 18 -5.10 6.64 -10.39
N PHE A 19 -6.20 5.98 -10.04
CA PHE A 19 -6.36 5.24 -8.79
C PHE A 19 -6.61 3.77 -9.08
N VAL A 20 -5.78 2.92 -8.48
CA VAL A 20 -5.97 1.47 -8.52
C VAL A 20 -6.29 1.02 -7.11
N VAL A 21 -7.45 0.40 -6.89
CA VAL A 21 -7.77 -0.23 -5.60
C VAL A 21 -7.34 -1.67 -5.66
N LEU A 22 -6.38 -2.05 -4.83
CA LEU A 22 -5.90 -3.43 -4.75
C LEU A 22 -6.90 -4.25 -3.94
N LYS A 23 -7.55 -5.21 -4.59
CA LYS A 23 -8.51 -6.12 -3.92
C LYS A 23 -7.90 -7.47 -3.58
N ASP A 24 -6.93 -7.89 -4.38
CA ASP A 24 -6.25 -9.17 -4.25
C ASP A 24 -4.77 -9.00 -4.63
N ILE A 25 -3.87 -9.63 -3.88
CA ILE A 25 -2.42 -9.59 -4.14
C ILE A 25 -2.05 -10.13 -5.53
N CYS A 26 -2.85 -11.03 -6.11
CA CYS A 26 -2.63 -11.57 -7.44
C CYS A 26 -2.73 -10.49 -8.54
N GLU A 27 -3.39 -9.36 -8.28
CA GLU A 27 -3.54 -8.26 -9.23
C GLU A 27 -2.21 -7.52 -9.49
N LEU A 28 -1.23 -7.63 -8.58
CA LEU A 28 0.09 -7.00 -8.73
C LEU A 28 0.78 -7.37 -10.05
N LYS A 29 0.55 -8.58 -10.56
CA LYS A 29 1.11 -9.06 -11.83
C LYS A 29 0.70 -8.21 -13.03
N LYS A 30 -0.40 -7.46 -12.93
CA LYS A 30 -0.92 -6.59 -13.99
C LYS A 30 -0.44 -5.15 -13.87
N LEU A 31 0.31 -4.82 -12.82
CA LEU A 31 0.61 -3.44 -12.41
C LEU A 31 2.09 -3.07 -12.56
N GLN A 32 2.95 -3.96 -13.04
CA GLN A 32 4.42 -3.87 -12.90
C GLN A 32 5.11 -2.75 -13.71
N ASP A 33 4.47 -2.19 -14.73
CA ASP A 33 5.11 -1.24 -15.67
C ASP A 33 5.00 0.24 -15.26
N GLU A 34 4.48 0.52 -14.05
CA GLU A 34 4.21 1.88 -13.58
C GLU A 34 4.83 2.19 -12.21
N GLU A 35 4.96 3.48 -11.92
CA GLU A 35 5.35 4.00 -10.61
C GLU A 35 4.12 4.23 -9.73
N TYR A 36 4.19 3.81 -8.47
CA TYR A 36 3.08 3.92 -7.52
C TYR A 36 3.43 4.71 -6.27
N THR A 37 2.53 5.59 -5.87
CA THR A 37 2.39 5.98 -4.47
C THR A 37 1.36 5.05 -3.83
N VAL A 38 1.72 4.36 -2.76
CA VAL A 38 0.81 3.47 -2.05
C VAL A 38 0.10 4.26 -0.95
N LEU A 39 -1.23 4.21 -0.94
CA LEU A 39 -2.09 4.83 0.05
C LEU A 39 -2.79 3.74 0.87
N LEU A 40 -2.42 3.63 2.13
CA LEU A 40 -2.97 2.71 3.12
C LEU A 40 -4.06 3.43 3.94
N LEU A 41 -5.33 3.09 3.69
CA LEU A 41 -6.48 3.70 4.35
C LEU A 41 -7.06 2.75 5.41
N ASP A 42 -6.81 3.07 6.67
CA ASP A 42 -7.19 2.29 7.87
C ASP A 42 -6.69 0.85 7.87
N VAL A 43 -5.62 0.57 7.14
CA VAL A 43 -5.04 -0.76 6.98
C VAL A 43 -4.23 -1.15 8.22
N ASP A 44 -4.47 -2.35 8.75
CA ASP A 44 -3.69 -2.89 9.85
C ASP A 44 -2.53 -3.76 9.35
N ILE A 45 -1.30 -3.36 9.68
CA ILE A 45 -0.09 -4.14 9.46
C ILE A 45 0.40 -4.68 10.80
N ASN A 46 0.50 -6.00 10.93
CA ASN A 46 0.95 -6.65 12.16
C ASN A 46 2.48 -6.59 12.34
N ASP A 47 2.97 -7.14 13.45
CA ASP A 47 4.40 -7.17 13.79
C ASP A 47 5.24 -8.08 12.88
N GLU A 48 4.61 -8.86 12.00
CA GLU A 48 5.28 -9.67 10.97
C GLU A 48 5.28 -8.95 9.60
N GLY A 49 4.66 -7.78 9.49
CA GLY A 49 4.55 -7.03 8.24
C GLY A 49 3.39 -7.49 7.35
N ILE A 50 2.45 -8.27 7.90
CA ILE A 50 1.29 -8.79 7.17
C ILE A 50 0.16 -7.75 7.19
N ILE A 51 -0.36 -7.45 6.01
CA ILE A 51 -1.58 -6.70 5.79
C ILE A 51 -2.76 -7.64 6.02
N LYS A 52 -3.57 -7.40 7.05
CA LYS A 52 -4.64 -8.33 7.43
C LYS A 52 -5.69 -8.51 6.33
N GLU A 53 -6.01 -7.43 5.63
CA GLU A 53 -7.08 -7.35 4.63
C GLU A 53 -6.76 -8.14 3.37
N LEU A 54 -5.47 -8.22 3.02
CA LEU A 54 -4.99 -8.93 1.84
C LEU A 54 -4.35 -10.28 2.20
N SER A 55 -4.13 -10.55 3.49
CA SER A 55 -3.41 -11.73 3.99
C SER A 55 -2.07 -11.93 3.27
N CYS A 56 -1.34 -10.84 3.03
CA CYS A 56 -0.05 -10.81 2.34
C CYS A 56 0.96 -9.97 3.11
N PHE A 57 2.25 -10.18 2.84
CA PHE A 57 3.29 -9.30 3.37
C PHE A 57 3.29 -7.97 2.61
N PHE A 58 3.43 -6.86 3.33
CA PHE A 58 3.56 -5.54 2.71
C PHE A 58 4.83 -5.45 1.85
N GLU A 59 5.90 -6.14 2.25
CA GLU A 59 7.14 -6.25 1.46
C GLU A 59 6.91 -6.86 0.08
N GLU A 60 5.96 -7.79 -0.09
CA GLU A 60 5.65 -8.35 -1.41
C GLU A 60 5.15 -7.27 -2.38
N ILE A 61 4.40 -6.29 -1.88
CA ILE A 61 3.91 -5.16 -2.67
C ILE A 61 5.09 -4.26 -3.07
N ILE A 62 5.96 -3.94 -2.11
CA ILE A 62 7.14 -3.10 -2.34
C ILE A 62 8.10 -3.71 -3.35
N ILE A 63 8.36 -5.02 -3.26
CA ILE A 63 9.33 -5.70 -4.14
C ILE A 63 8.73 -5.94 -5.52
N SER A 64 7.41 -6.10 -5.63
CA SER A 64 6.74 -6.37 -6.91
C SER A 64 6.47 -5.12 -7.74
N LEU A 65 6.40 -3.94 -7.12
CA LEU A 65 6.05 -2.68 -7.77
C LEU A 65 7.12 -1.62 -7.58
N ARG A 66 7.20 -0.67 -8.51
CA ARG A 66 8.04 0.51 -8.33
C ARG A 66 7.34 1.52 -7.40
N VAL A 67 7.51 1.33 -6.10
CA VAL A 67 6.91 2.21 -5.07
C VAL A 67 7.78 3.44 -4.84
N LEU A 68 7.20 4.62 -5.05
CA LEU A 68 7.86 5.92 -4.84
C LEU A 68 7.70 6.46 -3.43
N ALA A 69 6.57 6.18 -2.80
CA ALA A 69 6.24 6.62 -1.46
C ALA A 69 5.06 5.80 -0.91
N VAL A 70 4.98 5.72 0.41
CA VAL A 70 3.87 5.14 1.15
C VAL A 70 3.22 6.23 2.00
N ILE A 71 1.91 6.31 1.97
CA ILE A 71 1.10 7.20 2.79
C ILE A 71 0.14 6.33 3.60
N THR A 72 0.04 6.55 4.91
CA THR A 72 -0.84 5.76 5.79
C THR A 72 -1.63 6.65 6.74
N THR A 73 -2.86 6.23 7.06
CA THR A 73 -3.68 6.84 8.12
C THR A 73 -3.54 6.14 9.48
N LYS A 74 -2.72 5.10 9.56
CA LYS A 74 -2.41 4.37 10.79
C LYS A 74 -0.91 4.27 10.98
N THR A 75 -0.47 4.56 12.19
CA THR A 75 0.93 4.39 12.59
C THR A 75 1.26 2.91 12.78
N SER A 76 2.45 2.51 12.32
CA SER A 76 2.92 1.13 12.49
C SER A 76 4.45 1.10 12.54
N GLU A 77 5.02 0.60 13.64
CA GLU A 77 6.47 0.47 13.78
C GLU A 77 7.06 -0.47 12.72
N LYS A 78 6.38 -1.58 12.46
CA LYS A 78 6.82 -2.53 11.44
C LYS A 78 6.76 -1.91 10.04
N LEU A 79 5.75 -1.11 9.72
CA LEU A 79 5.70 -0.37 8.44
C LEU A 79 6.87 0.60 8.30
N ARG A 80 7.22 1.35 9.36
CA ARG A 80 8.38 2.24 9.37
C ARG A 80 9.68 1.48 9.13
N GLU A 81 9.86 0.33 9.78
CA GLU A 81 11.02 -0.54 9.59
C GLU A 81 11.16 -0.98 8.14
N ILE A 82 10.07 -1.52 7.55
CA ILE A 82 10.04 -1.99 6.17
C ILE A 82 10.35 -0.83 5.20
N CYS A 83 9.67 0.30 5.33
CA CYS A 83 9.89 1.47 4.47
C CYS A 83 11.33 2.00 4.60
N SER A 84 11.87 2.06 5.82
CA SER A 84 13.25 2.47 6.06
C SER A 84 14.25 1.51 5.42
N PHE A 85 14.03 0.20 5.53
CA PHE A 85 14.91 -0.82 4.96
C PHE A 85 14.98 -0.72 3.43
N HIS A 86 13.83 -0.50 2.80
CA HIS A 86 13.73 -0.34 1.34
C HIS A 86 14.03 1.09 0.84
N ASN A 87 14.38 2.04 1.72
CA ASN A 87 14.57 3.46 1.41
C ASN A 87 13.36 4.12 0.73
N ILE A 88 12.16 3.76 1.17
CA ILE A 88 10.90 4.32 0.66
C ILE A 88 10.41 5.40 1.63
N PRO A 89 10.14 6.62 1.14
CA PRO A 89 9.50 7.66 1.94
C PRO A 89 8.15 7.19 2.50
N LEU A 90 7.98 7.36 3.81
CA LEU A 90 6.72 7.08 4.51
C LEU A 90 6.15 8.40 5.07
N LEU A 91 4.88 8.66 4.78
CA LEU A 91 4.10 9.74 5.37
C LEU A 91 2.97 9.15 6.20
N GLU A 92 2.97 9.45 7.50
CA GLU A 92 1.90 9.06 8.42
C GLU A 92 1.01 10.28 8.66
N ILE A 93 -0.30 10.12 8.47
CA ILE A 93 -1.30 11.18 8.63
C ILE A 93 -2.25 10.77 9.75
N GLU A 94 -2.27 11.54 10.84
CA GLU A 94 -3.17 11.36 11.98
C GLU A 94 -4.46 12.17 11.85
#